data_AF-A0A8S2NZN3-F1
#
_entry.id   AF-A0A8S2NZN3-F1
#
_cell.length_a   1.000
_cell.length_b   1.000
_cell.length_c   1.000
_cell.angle_alpha   90.00
_cell.angle_beta   90.00
_cell.angle_gamma   90.00
#
_symmetry.space_group_name_H-M   'P 1'
#
loop_
_entity.id
_entity.type
_entity.pdbx_description
1 polymer ?
#
loop_
_entity_poly.entity_id
_entity_poly.type
_entity_poly.pdbx_seq_one_letter_code
_entity_poly.pdbx_strand_id
1 'polypeptide(L)'
;MRKVKRIIHKQFGGVGNFFIILILVASTVIFVNSYVLTKRDPSNETPTGSISKLEPVYDQNQTVKQDSIKRQHIQRPPIPDAGCEIDEKCADDAVPYKIVSGDGIEKYPIICFNNKLLVHKNLKDAKIGRGINLVALDSITYDVKLTETYDTYIEETFLLRTLKVTLNDGDIIILASFDEMTYGLKEASLSMLEKYGSQLIKIIKFRDSFVMIGQKGLARGKAVEMHQPKGNRDFAPAAHISGCAKFPLGQLSPVVFPTPDVNKEGKIAIGTSIKNCGLLETCKQNEFAVHIYTGKDKNDEPKICVDGKYVMAKGINDAGRGINIVVVSNGKEVIRTGHFDTWQEDSTNLEIFLENLEENVILIAVTFDEASTNLRNFTRTVLQGIGSQKIGSLAFRDSWTLSQHSKNLFFDLGSATIQNMKYRDSWAFVGRKGIEGFSPYEEISHAGSATSYASLIDKRLCVPQT
;
A
#
# COMPACT_ATOMS: atom_id res chain seq x y z
N MET A 1 -4.31 -4.48 82.04
CA MET A 1 -4.95 -3.67 80.98
C MET A 1 -4.29 -3.98 79.65
N ARG A 2 -4.92 -4.85 78.85
CA ARG A 2 -4.49 -5.29 77.52
C ARG A 2 -5.51 -4.76 76.52
N LYS A 3 -5.21 -3.66 75.81
CA LYS A 3 -5.96 -3.19 74.63
C LYS A 3 -5.08 -2.23 73.79
N VAL A 4 -4.17 -2.80 73.00
CA VAL A 4 -3.71 -2.20 71.73
C VAL A 4 -3.64 -3.34 70.72
N LYS A 5 -4.78 -3.67 70.11
CA LYS A 5 -4.91 -4.61 68.98
C LYS A 5 -6.15 -4.24 68.16
N ARG A 6 -5.93 -4.05 66.85
CA ARG A 6 -6.87 -3.88 65.72
C ARG A 6 -7.51 -2.48 65.67
N ILE A 7 -7.27 -1.67 64.63
CA ILE A 7 -7.73 -1.73 63.21
C ILE A 7 -6.81 -0.72 62.46
N ILE A 8 -6.05 -0.96 61.38
CA ILE A 8 -6.41 -1.37 60.01
C ILE A 8 -5.22 -2.09 59.36
N HIS A 9 -5.54 -3.21 58.73
CA HIS A 9 -4.76 -3.94 57.75
C HIS A 9 -5.25 -3.42 56.37
N LYS A 10 -4.41 -2.71 55.61
CA LYS A 10 -4.50 -2.57 54.13
C LYS A 10 -3.37 -1.67 53.62
N GLN A 11 -2.71 -2.16 52.57
CA GLN A 11 -1.54 -1.62 51.85
C GLN A 11 -0.18 -2.01 52.46
N PHE A 12 0.62 -2.63 51.60
CA PHE A 12 1.94 -3.24 51.82
C PHE A 12 1.93 -4.63 52.44
N GLY A 13 1.73 -5.61 51.57
CA GLY A 13 1.97 -7.02 51.85
C GLY A 13 3.47 -7.32 51.94
N GLY A 14 3.82 -8.09 52.97
CA GLY A 14 4.87 -9.11 52.96
C GLY A 14 6.33 -8.65 52.88
N VAL A 15 7.11 -9.09 53.87
CA VAL A 15 8.58 -8.94 53.97
C VAL A 15 9.34 -9.58 52.78
N GLY A 16 8.66 -10.35 51.92
CA GLY A 16 9.22 -10.88 50.66
C GLY A 16 9.41 -9.85 49.53
N ASN A 17 8.67 -8.73 49.54
CA ASN A 17 8.75 -7.74 48.45
C ASN A 17 9.96 -6.79 48.55
N PHE A 18 10.59 -6.69 49.72
CA PHE A 18 11.79 -5.85 49.89
C PHE A 18 13.04 -6.49 49.28
N PHE A 19 13.11 -7.83 49.26
CA PHE A 19 14.21 -8.57 48.64
C PHE A 19 14.12 -8.61 47.10
N ILE A 20 12.92 -8.61 46.53
CA ILE A 20 12.72 -8.59 45.07
C ILE A 20 13.11 -7.22 44.47
N ILE A 21 12.86 -6.12 45.20
CA ILE A 21 13.26 -4.77 44.78
C ILE A 21 14.80 -4.62 44.79
N LEU A 22 15.51 -5.24 45.75
CA LEU A 22 16.97 -5.21 45.76
C LEU A 22 17.60 -6.00 44.60
N ILE A 23 16.98 -7.10 44.15
CA ILE A 23 17.47 -7.91 43.02
C ILE A 23 17.25 -7.19 41.67
N LEU A 24 16.16 -6.42 41.52
CA LEU A 24 15.86 -5.64 40.31
C LEU A 24 16.78 -4.41 40.14
N VAL A 25 17.24 -3.80 41.24
CA VAL A 25 18.22 -2.70 41.19
C VAL A 25 19.64 -3.22 40.89
N ALA A 26 20.00 -4.42 41.34
CA ALA A 26 21.32 -5.01 41.04
C ALA A 26 21.46 -5.47 39.57
N SER A 27 20.38 -5.95 38.96
CA SER A 27 20.39 -6.45 37.57
C SER A 27 20.40 -5.34 36.51
N THR A 28 19.90 -4.14 36.85
CA THR A 28 20.01 -2.95 35.99
C THR A 28 21.43 -2.36 35.98
N VAL A 29 22.17 -2.44 37.09
CA VAL A 29 23.58 -1.99 37.16
C VAL A 29 24.53 -2.89 36.36
N ILE A 30 24.25 -4.20 36.26
CA ILE A 30 25.05 -5.15 35.46
C ILE A 30 24.83 -4.94 33.94
N PHE A 31 23.60 -4.60 33.54
CA PHE A 31 23.27 -4.38 32.12
C PHE A 31 23.88 -3.08 31.59
N VAL A 32 23.93 -2.02 32.41
CA VAL A 32 24.57 -0.74 32.03
C VAL A 32 26.10 -0.89 31.91
N ASN A 33 26.75 -1.65 32.81
CA ASN A 33 28.21 -1.84 32.74
C ASN A 33 28.67 -2.74 31.58
N SER A 34 27.82 -3.65 31.09
CA SER A 34 28.14 -4.49 29.92
C SER A 34 27.99 -3.75 28.59
N TYR A 35 27.15 -2.70 28.55
CA TYR A 35 26.95 -1.88 27.35
C TYR A 35 28.05 -0.81 27.17
N VAL A 36 28.73 -0.42 28.24
CA VAL A 36 29.76 0.64 28.23
C VAL A 36 31.17 0.12 27.86
N LEU A 37 31.41 -1.20 27.87
CA LEU A 37 32.74 -1.79 27.59
C LEU A 37 32.95 -2.31 26.15
N THR A 38 32.11 -1.94 25.19
CA THR A 38 32.32 -2.25 23.76
C THR A 38 32.29 -1.01 22.86
N LYS A 39 32.98 0.06 23.27
CA LYS A 39 33.43 1.09 22.32
C LYS A 39 34.85 0.76 21.86
N ARG A 40 34.97 0.15 20.68
CA ARG A 40 36.22 0.10 19.93
C ARG A 40 36.43 1.44 19.23
N ASP A 41 37.64 1.94 19.40
CA ASP A 41 38.21 3.18 18.87
C ASP A 41 38.32 3.13 17.33
N PRO A 42 37.81 4.11 16.56
CA PRO A 42 38.01 4.18 15.12
C PRO A 42 39.19 5.11 14.83
N SER A 43 40.41 4.61 14.93
CA SER A 43 41.57 5.21 14.26
C SER A 43 42.47 4.12 13.69
N ASN A 44 42.83 4.31 12.41
CA ASN A 44 43.70 3.50 11.55
C ASN A 44 43.10 2.25 10.91
N GLU A 45 42.63 2.39 9.66
CA GLU A 45 43.15 1.62 8.52
C GLU A 45 42.69 2.25 7.20
N THR A 46 43.64 2.71 6.40
CA THR A 46 43.44 3.13 5.01
C THR A 46 43.63 1.90 4.12
N PRO A 47 42.73 1.65 3.16
CA PRO A 47 43.14 1.06 1.90
C PRO A 47 42.88 2.04 0.76
N THR A 48 43.97 2.46 0.14
CA THR A 48 44.02 3.13 -1.15
C THR A 48 43.40 2.24 -2.23
N GLY A 49 42.32 2.71 -2.85
CA GLY A 49 41.71 2.08 -4.02
C GLY A 49 40.80 3.10 -4.72
N SER A 50 41.30 3.69 -5.79
CA SER A 50 40.65 4.71 -6.61
C SER A 50 39.34 4.20 -7.23
N ILE A 51 38.21 4.78 -6.82
CA ILE A 51 36.92 4.61 -7.49
C ILE A 51 36.77 5.73 -8.52
N SER A 52 37.01 5.39 -9.79
CA SER A 52 36.68 6.25 -10.93
C SER A 52 35.16 6.35 -11.07
N LYS A 53 34.67 7.59 -11.17
CA LYS A 53 33.29 7.95 -11.54
C LYS A 53 32.86 7.20 -12.82
N LEU A 54 31.69 6.56 -12.78
CA LEU A 54 30.97 6.13 -13.97
C LEU A 54 29.62 6.86 -13.96
N GLU A 55 29.52 7.88 -14.81
CA GLU A 55 28.26 8.51 -15.19
C GLU A 55 27.46 7.56 -16.09
N PRO A 56 26.12 7.60 -16.07
CA PRO A 56 25.31 6.79 -16.97
C PRO A 56 25.32 7.41 -18.38
N VAL A 57 25.97 6.71 -19.32
CA VAL A 57 25.87 7.02 -20.76
C VAL A 57 24.53 6.49 -21.27
N TYR A 58 23.65 7.40 -21.67
CA TYR A 58 22.39 7.08 -22.33
C TYR A 58 22.65 6.91 -23.83
N ASP A 59 22.68 5.67 -24.32
CA ASP A 59 22.77 5.38 -25.76
C ASP A 59 21.37 5.38 -26.38
N GLN A 60 21.01 6.49 -27.03
CA GLN A 60 19.84 6.57 -27.90
C GLN A 60 20.19 5.99 -29.26
N ASN A 61 20.03 4.67 -29.43
CA ASN A 61 19.62 3.98 -30.67
C ASN A 61 19.97 2.49 -30.59
N GLN A 62 19.09 1.68 -30.00
CA GLN A 62 19.07 0.24 -30.30
C GLN A 62 17.63 -0.23 -30.54
N THR A 63 17.30 -0.34 -31.84
CA THR A 63 16.26 -1.24 -32.34
C THR A 63 16.39 -2.61 -31.68
N VAL A 64 15.36 -3.03 -30.96
CA VAL A 64 15.27 -4.33 -30.28
C VAL A 64 15.46 -5.44 -31.32
N LYS A 65 16.67 -5.99 -31.38
CA LYS A 65 16.89 -7.31 -31.95
C LYS A 65 16.40 -8.32 -30.92
N GLN A 66 15.54 -9.20 -31.41
CA GLN A 66 14.93 -10.30 -30.69
C GLN A 66 16.00 -11.36 -30.38
N ASP A 67 16.93 -11.04 -29.49
CA ASP A 67 17.96 -11.97 -29.05
C ASP A 67 17.35 -12.95 -28.04
N SER A 68 17.41 -14.21 -28.43
CA SER A 68 16.98 -15.39 -27.69
C SER A 68 17.65 -15.46 -26.31
N ILE A 69 16.95 -15.04 -25.27
CA ILE A 69 17.25 -15.47 -23.90
C ILE A 69 17.06 -16.99 -23.89
N LYS A 70 18.16 -17.74 -23.87
CA LYS A 70 18.14 -19.18 -23.60
C LYS A 70 17.45 -19.35 -22.24
N ARG A 71 16.19 -19.80 -22.25
CA ARG A 71 15.52 -20.27 -21.02
C ARG A 71 16.46 -21.30 -20.42
N GLN A 72 17.07 -20.99 -19.27
CA GLN A 72 17.74 -22.02 -18.49
C GLN A 72 16.72 -23.14 -18.30
N HIS A 73 17.11 -24.38 -18.61
CA HIS A 73 16.27 -25.53 -18.33
C HIS A 73 16.00 -25.54 -16.83
N ILE A 74 14.84 -25.03 -16.43
CA ILE A 74 14.38 -25.09 -15.05
C ILE A 74 14.27 -26.59 -14.74
N GLN A 75 15.04 -27.05 -13.77
CA GLN A 75 15.09 -28.46 -13.41
C GLN A 75 13.70 -28.87 -12.92
N ARG A 76 12.91 -29.51 -13.81
CA ARG A 76 11.68 -30.18 -13.42
C ARG A 76 12.08 -31.30 -12.46
N PRO A 77 11.61 -31.31 -11.20
CA PRO A 77 11.79 -32.45 -10.32
C PRO A 77 11.29 -33.69 -11.06
N PRO A 78 12.11 -34.76 -11.18
CA PRO A 78 11.71 -35.93 -11.95
C PRO A 78 10.50 -36.64 -11.35
N ILE A 79 10.26 -36.47 -10.05
CA ILE A 79 9.15 -37.04 -9.30
C ILE A 79 8.32 -35.90 -8.71
N PRO A 80 6.99 -35.86 -8.95
CA PRO A 80 6.08 -34.93 -8.29
C PRO A 80 6.05 -35.12 -6.78
N ASP A 81 5.96 -34.01 -6.04
CA ASP A 81 5.59 -34.03 -4.63
C ASP A 81 4.22 -34.72 -4.46
N ALA A 82 4.04 -35.40 -3.33
CA ALA A 82 2.79 -36.12 -3.05
C ALA A 82 1.57 -35.18 -3.15
N GLY A 83 0.59 -35.56 -3.97
CA GLY A 83 -0.61 -34.76 -4.25
C GLY A 83 -0.49 -33.86 -5.49
N CYS A 84 0.70 -33.70 -6.07
CA CYS A 84 0.96 -32.93 -7.29
C CYS A 84 1.00 -33.78 -8.57
N GLU A 85 0.61 -35.04 -8.49
CA GLU A 85 0.50 -35.92 -9.65
C GLU A 85 -0.62 -35.43 -10.57
N ILE A 86 -0.34 -35.47 -11.87
CA ILE A 86 -1.28 -35.18 -12.95
C ILE A 86 -1.30 -36.36 -13.93
N ASP A 87 -2.44 -36.60 -14.58
CA ASP A 87 -2.60 -37.71 -15.52
C ASP A 87 -1.85 -37.47 -16.85
N GLU A 88 -1.63 -36.20 -17.20
CA GLU A 88 -1.01 -35.78 -18.46
C GLU A 88 0.52 -35.76 -18.36
N LYS A 89 1.20 -36.25 -19.40
CA LYS A 89 2.66 -36.11 -19.54
C LYS A 89 3.01 -34.83 -20.29
N CYS A 90 3.56 -33.84 -19.59
CA CYS A 90 3.97 -32.57 -20.19
C CYS A 90 5.21 -32.68 -21.08
N ALA A 91 5.17 -32.02 -22.25
CA ALA A 91 6.35 -31.74 -23.08
C ALA A 91 7.45 -31.03 -22.28
N ASP A 92 8.70 -31.14 -22.70
CA ASP A 92 9.87 -30.61 -21.96
C ASP A 92 9.83 -29.10 -21.74
N ASP A 93 9.20 -28.37 -22.65
CA ASP A 93 9.04 -26.91 -22.62
C ASP A 93 7.72 -26.44 -21.96
N ALA A 94 6.89 -27.37 -21.51
CA ALA A 94 5.67 -27.09 -20.74
C ALA A 94 5.89 -27.32 -19.24
N VAL A 95 5.03 -26.76 -18.40
CA VAL A 95 5.13 -26.86 -16.94
C VAL A 95 3.88 -27.53 -16.38
N PRO A 96 4.00 -28.63 -15.63
CA PRO A 96 2.86 -29.25 -14.98
C PRO A 96 2.33 -28.35 -13.85
N TYR A 97 1.01 -28.22 -13.75
CA TYR A 97 0.36 -27.55 -12.63
C TYR A 97 -0.88 -28.32 -12.19
N LYS A 98 -1.26 -28.14 -10.92
CA LYS A 98 -2.50 -28.66 -10.34
C LYS A 98 -2.97 -27.69 -9.27
N ILE A 99 -4.21 -27.25 -9.38
CA ILE A 99 -4.79 -26.20 -8.54
C ILE A 99 -6.17 -26.67 -8.13
N VAL A 100 -6.38 -26.79 -6.83
CA VAL A 100 -7.64 -27.23 -6.22
C VAL A 100 -8.04 -26.17 -5.21
N SER A 101 -9.25 -25.60 -5.35
CA SER A 101 -9.82 -24.73 -4.31
C SER A 101 -10.13 -25.54 -3.06
N GLY A 102 -10.43 -24.85 -1.96
CA GLY A 102 -11.01 -25.52 -0.82
C GLY A 102 -12.41 -26.06 -1.11
N ASP A 103 -12.86 -26.99 -0.25
CA ASP A 103 -14.18 -27.61 -0.29
C ASP A 103 -14.78 -27.52 1.12
N GLY A 104 -15.69 -26.56 1.29
CA GLY A 104 -16.18 -26.14 2.60
C GLY A 104 -15.11 -25.40 3.42
N ILE A 105 -15.07 -25.68 4.73
CA ILE A 105 -14.16 -25.05 5.69
C ILE A 105 -13.08 -25.99 6.24
N GLU A 106 -13.11 -27.27 5.87
CA GLU A 106 -12.22 -28.30 6.43
C GLU A 106 -11.18 -28.81 5.42
N LYS A 107 -11.50 -28.73 4.12
CA LYS A 107 -10.60 -29.15 3.05
C LYS A 107 -9.96 -27.92 2.44
N TYR A 108 -8.68 -27.74 2.74
CA TYR A 108 -7.88 -26.59 2.35
C TYR A 108 -7.44 -26.69 0.88
N PRO A 109 -7.14 -25.55 0.23
CA PRO A 109 -6.63 -25.52 -1.13
C PRO A 109 -5.32 -26.29 -1.33
N ILE A 110 -5.10 -26.70 -2.57
CA ILE A 110 -3.86 -27.32 -3.04
C ILE A 110 -3.34 -26.53 -4.24
N ILE A 111 -2.11 -26.04 -4.16
CA ILE A 111 -1.42 -25.44 -5.32
C ILE A 111 -0.13 -26.20 -5.56
N CYS A 112 -0.02 -26.76 -6.74
CA CYS A 112 1.16 -27.42 -7.27
C CYS A 112 1.61 -26.74 -8.55
N PHE A 113 2.91 -26.49 -8.66
CA PHE A 113 3.52 -25.93 -9.86
C PHE A 113 4.89 -26.53 -10.10
N ASN A 114 5.15 -26.93 -11.33
CA ASN A 114 6.39 -27.59 -11.74
C ASN A 114 6.77 -28.75 -10.80
N ASN A 115 5.82 -29.66 -10.56
CA ASN A 115 5.95 -30.83 -9.68
C ASN A 115 6.16 -30.54 -8.17
N LYS A 116 6.19 -29.27 -7.74
CA LYS A 116 6.34 -28.90 -6.33
C LYS A 116 5.00 -28.52 -5.69
N LEU A 117 4.82 -28.96 -4.45
CA LEU A 117 3.69 -28.57 -3.59
C LEU A 117 3.97 -27.20 -2.96
N LEU A 118 3.24 -26.18 -3.36
CA LEU A 118 3.46 -24.79 -2.92
C LEU A 118 2.45 -24.35 -1.86
N VAL A 119 1.22 -24.87 -1.91
CA VAL A 119 0.16 -24.60 -0.92
C VAL A 119 -0.50 -25.90 -0.53
N HIS A 120 -0.41 -26.23 0.76
CA HIS A 120 -1.13 -27.34 1.40
C HIS A 120 -1.07 -27.21 2.92
N LYS A 121 -2.12 -27.64 3.64
CA LYS A 121 -2.26 -27.52 5.11
C LYS A 121 -1.12 -28.14 5.93
N ASN A 122 -0.36 -29.06 5.34
CA ASN A 122 0.74 -29.78 6.02
C ASN A 122 2.12 -29.16 5.77
N LEU A 123 2.24 -28.09 4.99
CA LEU A 123 3.53 -27.39 4.83
C LEU A 123 3.83 -26.60 6.11
N LYS A 124 5.09 -26.65 6.59
CA LYS A 124 5.47 -26.07 7.89
C LYS A 124 5.17 -24.56 8.00
N ASP A 125 5.29 -23.85 6.89
CA ASP A 125 5.07 -22.40 6.81
C ASP A 125 3.83 -22.06 5.96
N ALA A 126 2.86 -22.98 5.90
CA ALA A 126 1.63 -22.83 5.13
C ALA A 126 0.81 -21.62 5.61
N LYS A 127 0.93 -20.49 4.91
CA LYS A 127 -0.05 -19.40 5.00
C LYS A 127 -1.27 -19.78 4.17
N ILE A 128 -2.24 -20.43 4.80
CA ILE A 128 -3.49 -20.86 4.17
C ILE A 128 -4.66 -20.48 5.06
N GLY A 129 -5.69 -19.93 4.46
CA GLY A 129 -6.87 -19.49 5.18
C GLY A 129 -7.98 -19.05 4.25
N ARG A 130 -9.09 -18.60 4.85
CA ARG A 130 -10.26 -18.08 4.12
C ARG A 130 -9.83 -16.99 3.14
N GLY A 131 -10.51 -16.92 2.00
CA GLY A 131 -10.28 -15.92 0.97
C GLY A 131 -9.45 -16.44 -0.19
N ILE A 132 -8.54 -15.61 -0.67
CA ILE A 132 -7.67 -15.88 -1.82
C ILE A 132 -6.33 -16.40 -1.31
N ASN A 133 -5.98 -17.62 -1.70
CA ASN A 133 -4.66 -18.21 -1.47
C ASN A 133 -3.88 -18.08 -2.77
N LEU A 134 -2.82 -17.28 -2.78
CA LEU A 134 -2.13 -16.83 -3.98
C LEU A 134 -0.63 -17.14 -3.90
N VAL A 135 -0.12 -17.70 -4.99
CA VAL A 135 1.31 -17.86 -5.25
C VAL A 135 1.67 -16.97 -6.44
N ALA A 136 2.73 -16.18 -6.32
CA ALA A 136 3.29 -15.44 -7.45
C ALA A 136 4.69 -15.97 -7.80
N LEU A 137 4.96 -16.08 -9.10
CA LEU A 137 6.19 -16.66 -9.63
C LEU A 137 6.82 -15.70 -10.65
N ASP A 138 8.15 -15.71 -10.71
CA ASP A 138 8.86 -15.07 -11.82
C ASP A 138 8.54 -15.75 -13.15
N SER A 139 8.30 -14.94 -14.18
CA SER A 139 7.87 -15.44 -15.49
C SER A 139 8.95 -16.19 -16.28
N ILE A 140 10.22 -15.99 -15.92
CA ILE A 140 11.39 -16.57 -16.59
C ILE A 140 11.95 -17.71 -15.77
N THR A 141 12.18 -17.52 -14.48
CA THR A 141 12.84 -18.54 -13.62
C THR A 141 11.87 -19.49 -12.94
N TYR A 142 10.58 -19.12 -12.87
CA TYR A 142 9.56 -19.79 -12.06
C TYR A 142 9.87 -19.85 -10.56
N ASP A 143 10.79 -19.00 -10.08
CA ASP A 143 11.03 -18.87 -8.66
C ASP A 143 9.83 -18.26 -7.97
N VAL A 144 9.50 -18.78 -6.79
CA VAL A 144 8.41 -18.28 -5.95
C VAL A 144 8.80 -16.91 -5.41
N LYS A 145 8.07 -15.87 -5.82
CA LYS A 145 8.22 -14.50 -5.29
C LYS A 145 7.52 -14.35 -3.95
N LEU A 146 6.31 -14.90 -3.85
CA LEU A 146 5.52 -14.91 -2.62
C LEU A 146 4.48 -16.03 -2.63
N THR A 147 4.09 -16.44 -1.42
CA THR A 147 2.96 -17.30 -1.13
C THR A 147 2.18 -16.65 0.01
N GLU A 148 1.00 -16.12 -0.27
CA GLU A 148 0.21 -15.35 0.69
C GLU A 148 -1.26 -15.78 0.68
N THR A 149 -1.91 -15.59 1.83
CA THR A 149 -3.37 -15.68 1.96
C THR A 149 -3.93 -14.29 2.21
N TYR A 150 -4.95 -13.93 1.46
CA TYR A 150 -5.71 -12.70 1.61
C TYR A 150 -7.12 -13.05 2.07
N ASP A 151 -7.45 -12.75 3.33
CA ASP A 151 -8.81 -12.90 3.86
C ASP A 151 -9.71 -11.77 3.35
N THR A 152 -10.11 -11.90 2.09
CA THR A 152 -10.94 -10.91 1.37
C THR A 152 -12.38 -10.85 1.88
N TYR A 153 -12.75 -11.65 2.88
CA TYR A 153 -13.99 -11.44 3.64
C TYR A 153 -13.85 -10.25 4.59
N ILE A 154 -12.64 -10.01 5.13
CA ILE A 154 -12.35 -8.93 6.06
C ILE A 154 -11.72 -7.74 5.33
N GLU A 155 -10.68 -8.00 4.51
CA GLU A 155 -9.82 -6.96 3.94
C GLU A 155 -9.22 -7.36 2.58
N GLU A 156 -9.30 -6.48 1.59
CA GLU A 156 -8.75 -6.70 0.23
C GLU A 156 -7.53 -5.82 -0.12
N THR A 157 -7.19 -4.84 0.71
CA THR A 157 -6.12 -3.86 0.47
C THR A 157 -4.80 -4.50 0.02
N PHE A 158 -4.32 -5.46 0.81
CA PHE A 158 -3.04 -6.12 0.56
C PHE A 158 -3.05 -6.94 -0.72
N LEU A 159 -4.22 -7.51 -1.09
CA LEU A 159 -4.38 -8.18 -2.36
C LEU A 159 -4.23 -7.17 -3.50
N LEU A 160 -4.97 -6.06 -3.46
CA LEU A 160 -4.88 -5.02 -4.49
C LEU A 160 -3.45 -4.49 -4.64
N ARG A 161 -2.78 -4.17 -3.52
CA ARG A 161 -1.39 -3.70 -3.53
C ARG A 161 -0.43 -4.74 -4.11
N THR A 162 -0.63 -6.01 -3.79
CA THR A 162 0.20 -7.09 -4.35
C THR A 162 0.04 -7.15 -5.87
N LEU A 163 -1.20 -7.26 -6.33
CA LEU A 163 -1.53 -7.40 -7.74
C LEU A 163 -1.08 -6.18 -8.56
N LYS A 164 -1.24 -4.97 -8.01
CA LYS A 164 -0.96 -3.70 -8.69
C LYS A 164 0.51 -3.31 -8.65
N VAL A 165 1.12 -3.34 -7.46
CA VAL A 165 2.43 -2.72 -7.18
C VAL A 165 3.55 -3.73 -6.99
N THR A 166 3.29 -4.83 -6.28
CA THR A 166 4.36 -5.78 -5.89
C THR A 166 4.81 -6.66 -7.06
N LEU A 167 3.88 -7.06 -7.91
CA LEU A 167 4.15 -7.95 -9.04
C LEU A 167 4.49 -7.17 -10.30
N ASN A 168 5.47 -7.68 -11.05
CA ASN A 168 5.93 -7.10 -12.31
C ASN A 168 5.09 -7.59 -13.49
N ASP A 169 5.15 -6.87 -14.61
CA ASP A 169 4.51 -7.33 -15.86
C ASP A 169 5.09 -8.69 -16.28
N GLY A 170 4.20 -9.60 -16.69
CA GLY A 170 4.53 -10.98 -17.03
C GLY A 170 4.57 -11.97 -15.87
N ASP A 171 4.67 -11.51 -14.62
CA ASP A 171 4.66 -12.39 -13.45
C ASP A 171 3.43 -13.28 -13.44
N ILE A 172 3.64 -14.55 -13.08
CA ILE A 172 2.59 -15.56 -13.04
C ILE A 172 1.93 -15.50 -11.66
N ILE A 173 0.61 -15.52 -11.62
CA ILE A 173 -0.15 -15.76 -10.39
C ILE A 173 -0.89 -17.09 -10.50
N ILE A 174 -0.93 -17.81 -9.38
CA ILE A 174 -1.77 -18.98 -9.17
C ILE A 174 -2.65 -18.69 -7.97
N LEU A 175 -3.95 -18.83 -8.14
CA LEU A 175 -4.95 -18.48 -7.14
C LEU A 175 -5.88 -19.66 -6.90
N ALA A 176 -6.16 -19.92 -5.63
CA ALA A 176 -7.20 -20.86 -5.20
C ALA A 176 -8.05 -20.26 -4.07
N SER A 177 -9.37 -20.31 -4.23
CA SER A 177 -10.32 -19.82 -3.22
C SER A 177 -10.45 -20.80 -2.04
N PHE A 178 -10.78 -20.30 -0.85
CA PHE A 178 -11.15 -21.13 0.30
C PHE A 178 -12.23 -20.46 1.16
N ASP A 179 -13.25 -21.22 1.56
CA ASP A 179 -14.46 -20.77 2.27
C ASP A 179 -15.20 -19.66 1.50
N GLU A 180 -14.74 -18.42 1.60
CA GLU A 180 -15.39 -17.23 1.04
C GLU A 180 -14.31 -16.24 0.59
N MET A 181 -14.40 -15.74 -0.65
CA MET A 181 -13.44 -14.78 -1.19
C MET A 181 -14.04 -13.50 -1.79
N THR A 182 -15.36 -13.41 -1.89
CA THR A 182 -16.06 -12.38 -2.68
C THR A 182 -16.65 -11.26 -1.84
N TYR A 183 -16.90 -11.47 -0.54
CA TYR A 183 -17.68 -10.54 0.28
C TYR A 183 -17.06 -9.14 0.41
N GLY A 184 -15.75 -9.07 0.64
CA GLY A 184 -15.01 -7.81 0.75
C GLY A 184 -14.19 -7.45 -0.50
N LEU A 185 -14.28 -8.24 -1.58
CA LEU A 185 -13.56 -8.00 -2.83
C LEU A 185 -14.26 -6.91 -3.65
N LYS A 186 -13.52 -5.86 -4.03
CA LYS A 186 -14.06 -4.69 -4.75
C LYS A 186 -13.66 -4.67 -6.22
N GLU A 187 -14.30 -3.79 -6.98
CA GLU A 187 -14.08 -3.60 -8.40
C GLU A 187 -12.62 -3.32 -8.80
N ALA A 188 -11.83 -2.66 -7.94
CA ALA A 188 -10.42 -2.41 -8.20
C ALA A 188 -9.61 -3.73 -8.26
N SER A 189 -9.78 -4.61 -7.26
CA SER A 189 -9.15 -5.94 -7.23
C SER A 189 -9.68 -6.85 -8.35
N LEU A 190 -10.98 -6.82 -8.61
CA LEU A 190 -11.60 -7.58 -9.70
C LEU A 190 -11.03 -7.16 -11.07
N SER A 191 -10.99 -5.85 -11.33
CA SER A 191 -10.43 -5.30 -12.56
C SER A 191 -8.94 -5.59 -12.68
N MET A 192 -8.23 -5.67 -11.56
CA MET A 192 -6.84 -6.07 -11.55
C MET A 192 -6.67 -7.54 -11.93
N LEU A 193 -7.49 -8.46 -11.39
CA LEU A 193 -7.47 -9.88 -11.76
C LEU A 193 -7.85 -10.11 -13.24
N GLU A 194 -8.68 -9.26 -13.84
CA GLU A 194 -8.90 -9.27 -15.30
C GLU A 194 -7.62 -8.94 -16.09
N LYS A 195 -6.73 -8.08 -15.56
CA LYS A 195 -5.40 -7.81 -16.16
C LYS A 195 -4.42 -8.98 -16.00
N TYR A 196 -4.76 -9.99 -15.20
CA TYR A 196 -4.06 -11.27 -15.18
C TYR A 196 -4.65 -12.31 -16.15
N GLY A 197 -5.65 -11.89 -16.95
CA GLY A 197 -6.29 -12.71 -17.98
C GLY A 197 -7.58 -13.39 -17.56
N SER A 198 -8.08 -13.17 -16.33
CA SER A 198 -9.35 -13.75 -15.89
C SER A 198 -10.54 -13.12 -16.63
N GLN A 199 -11.47 -13.94 -17.09
CA GLN A 199 -12.80 -13.52 -17.56
C GLN A 199 -13.91 -13.89 -16.58
N LEU A 200 -13.69 -14.88 -15.71
CA LEU A 200 -14.70 -15.39 -14.77
C LEU A 200 -14.73 -14.66 -13.43
N ILE A 201 -13.69 -13.92 -13.03
CA ILE A 201 -13.60 -13.35 -11.66
C ILE A 201 -14.81 -12.50 -11.25
N LYS A 202 -15.39 -11.75 -12.19
CA LYS A 202 -16.53 -10.84 -11.93
C LYS A 202 -17.89 -11.53 -11.79
N ILE A 203 -18.00 -12.82 -12.12
CA ILE A 203 -19.28 -13.55 -12.05
C ILE A 203 -19.37 -14.50 -10.84
N ILE A 204 -18.29 -14.62 -10.06
CA ILE A 204 -18.21 -15.48 -8.88
C ILE A 204 -19.09 -14.90 -7.77
N LYS A 205 -19.86 -15.74 -7.11
CA LYS A 205 -20.75 -15.36 -6.01
C LYS A 205 -20.20 -15.84 -4.67
N PHE A 206 -20.83 -15.36 -3.60
CA PHE A 206 -20.52 -15.75 -2.21
C PHE A 206 -20.39 -17.27 -2.05
N ARG A 207 -19.21 -17.73 -1.60
CA ARG A 207 -18.84 -19.15 -1.42
C ARG A 207 -18.88 -20.04 -2.65
N ASP A 208 -18.84 -19.44 -3.83
CA ASP A 208 -18.46 -20.17 -5.03
C ASP A 208 -16.96 -20.51 -4.98
N SER A 209 -16.58 -21.59 -5.63
CA SER A 209 -15.20 -22.05 -5.70
C SER A 209 -14.54 -21.57 -6.98
N PHE A 210 -13.31 -21.11 -6.88
CA PHE A 210 -12.58 -20.54 -8.00
C PHE A 210 -11.10 -20.86 -7.93
N VAL A 211 -10.53 -21.19 -9.08
CA VAL A 211 -9.10 -21.39 -9.28
C VAL A 211 -8.67 -20.73 -10.58
N MET A 212 -7.47 -20.16 -10.60
CA MET A 212 -6.88 -19.66 -11.84
C MET A 212 -5.35 -19.73 -11.84
N ILE A 213 -4.79 -19.78 -13.04
CA ILE A 213 -3.40 -19.43 -13.34
C ILE A 213 -3.38 -18.41 -14.47
N GLY A 214 -2.71 -17.29 -14.22
CA GLY A 214 -2.69 -16.12 -15.12
C GLY A 214 -1.36 -15.38 -15.07
N GLN A 215 -1.21 -14.35 -15.90
CA GLN A 215 0.01 -13.53 -15.96
C GLN A 215 -0.33 -12.05 -16.02
N LYS A 216 0.44 -11.20 -15.32
CA LYS A 216 0.20 -9.75 -15.37
C LYS A 216 0.37 -9.25 -16.81
N GLY A 217 -0.64 -8.59 -17.35
CA GLY A 217 -0.67 -8.11 -18.73
C GLY A 217 -1.25 -9.09 -19.74
N LEU A 218 -1.71 -10.26 -19.29
CA LEU A 218 -2.36 -11.24 -20.14
C LEU A 218 -3.75 -10.77 -20.56
N ALA A 219 -4.08 -10.93 -21.85
CA ALA A 219 -5.40 -10.56 -22.36
C ALA A 219 -6.53 -11.30 -21.63
N ARG A 220 -7.63 -10.59 -21.35
CA ARG A 220 -8.83 -11.15 -20.72
C ARG A 220 -9.31 -12.41 -21.44
N GLY A 221 -9.61 -13.46 -20.69
CA GLY A 221 -10.05 -14.76 -21.21
C GLY A 221 -8.90 -15.70 -21.64
N LYS A 222 -7.65 -15.35 -21.36
CA LYS A 222 -6.48 -16.20 -21.64
C LYS A 222 -5.87 -16.86 -20.39
N ALA A 223 -6.31 -16.49 -19.19
CA ALA A 223 -5.99 -17.26 -18.00
C ALA A 223 -6.63 -18.64 -18.08
N VAL A 224 -5.97 -19.66 -17.51
CA VAL A 224 -6.63 -20.96 -17.28
C VAL A 224 -7.34 -20.87 -15.95
N GLU A 225 -8.65 -20.99 -15.95
CA GLU A 225 -9.48 -20.77 -14.77
C GLU A 225 -10.71 -21.67 -14.75
N MET A 226 -11.22 -21.91 -13.55
CA MET A 226 -12.46 -22.66 -13.34
C MET A 226 -13.25 -22.03 -12.22
N HIS A 227 -14.54 -21.81 -12.48
CA HIS A 227 -15.54 -21.41 -11.51
C HIS A 227 -16.50 -22.57 -11.27
N GLN A 228 -16.77 -22.86 -10.00
CA GLN A 228 -17.77 -23.82 -9.57
C GLN A 228 -18.83 -23.12 -8.72
N PRO A 229 -20.09 -23.03 -9.19
CA PRO A 229 -21.15 -22.40 -8.43
C PRO A 229 -21.65 -23.30 -7.30
N LYS A 230 -21.95 -22.70 -6.14
CA LYS A 230 -22.54 -23.46 -5.03
C LYS A 230 -23.99 -23.86 -5.28
N GLY A 231 -24.71 -23.06 -6.08
CA GLY A 231 -26.15 -23.22 -6.28
C GLY A 231 -26.90 -23.09 -4.95
N ASN A 232 -27.68 -24.12 -4.60
CA ASN A 232 -28.47 -24.17 -3.37
C ASN A 232 -27.70 -24.70 -2.14
N ARG A 233 -26.41 -25.01 -2.29
CA ARG A 233 -25.56 -25.47 -1.18
C ARG A 233 -25.00 -24.30 -0.38
N ASP A 234 -24.51 -24.61 0.82
CA ASP A 234 -23.78 -23.66 1.66
C ASP A 234 -22.42 -23.29 1.04
N PHE A 235 -21.77 -24.26 0.38
CA PHE A 235 -20.47 -24.13 -0.27
C PHE A 235 -20.48 -24.80 -1.64
N ALA A 236 -19.70 -24.26 -2.58
CA ALA A 236 -19.41 -24.94 -3.82
C ALA A 236 -18.46 -26.14 -3.59
N PRO A 237 -18.55 -27.19 -4.42
CA PRO A 237 -17.50 -28.19 -4.54
C PRO A 237 -16.20 -27.53 -4.92
N ALA A 238 -15.09 -28.23 -4.68
CA ALA A 238 -13.78 -27.77 -5.14
C ALA A 238 -13.77 -27.53 -6.66
N ALA A 239 -13.31 -26.35 -7.07
CA ALA A 239 -12.86 -26.11 -8.43
C ALA A 239 -11.47 -26.72 -8.58
N HIS A 240 -11.24 -27.42 -9.70
CA HIS A 240 -10.02 -28.18 -9.92
C HIS A 240 -9.58 -28.03 -11.36
N ILE A 241 -8.37 -27.51 -11.55
CA ILE A 241 -7.68 -27.49 -12.84
C ILE A 241 -6.31 -28.17 -12.70
N SER A 242 -5.96 -28.97 -13.69
CA SER A 242 -4.64 -29.59 -13.81
C SER A 242 -4.27 -29.71 -15.28
N GLY A 243 -2.98 -29.76 -15.58
CA GLY A 243 -2.49 -29.91 -16.95
C GLY A 243 -1.10 -29.34 -17.14
N CYS A 244 -0.77 -29.04 -18.39
CA CYS A 244 0.54 -28.56 -18.82
C CYS A 244 0.43 -27.16 -19.43
N ALA A 245 1.14 -26.18 -18.88
CA ALA A 245 1.14 -24.79 -19.38
C ALA A 245 2.47 -24.43 -20.04
N LYS A 246 2.41 -23.74 -21.19
CA LYS A 246 3.58 -23.07 -21.77
C LYS A 246 3.49 -21.58 -21.45
N PHE A 247 4.54 -21.02 -20.88
CA PHE A 247 4.61 -19.58 -20.58
C PHE A 247 5.38 -18.81 -21.65
N PRO A 248 4.94 -17.58 -22.00
CA PRO A 248 3.71 -16.95 -21.53
C PRO A 248 2.45 -17.65 -22.07
N LEU A 249 1.35 -17.64 -21.30
CA LEU A 249 0.07 -18.27 -21.64
C LEU A 249 -0.59 -17.68 -22.89
N GLY A 250 -0.15 -16.49 -23.29
CA GLY A 250 -0.59 -15.78 -24.48
C GLY A 250 0.21 -14.50 -24.67
N GLN A 251 -0.31 -13.60 -25.51
CA GLN A 251 0.30 -12.29 -25.69
C GLN A 251 0.14 -11.47 -24.40
N LEU A 252 1.27 -10.90 -23.95
CA LEU A 252 1.32 -9.98 -22.82
C LEU A 252 1.38 -8.55 -23.33
N SER A 253 0.66 -7.66 -22.65
CA SER A 253 0.72 -6.21 -22.86
C SER A 253 1.11 -5.54 -21.54
N PRO A 254 1.97 -4.52 -21.54
CA PRO A 254 2.32 -3.80 -20.32
C PRO A 254 1.08 -3.30 -19.58
N VAL A 255 1.01 -3.53 -18.27
CA VAL A 255 -0.09 -3.00 -17.44
C VAL A 255 0.33 -1.63 -16.94
N VAL A 256 -0.01 -0.62 -17.72
CA VAL A 256 0.20 0.76 -17.31
C VAL A 256 -0.93 1.15 -16.36
N PHE A 257 -0.58 1.36 -15.10
CA PHE A 257 -1.43 2.14 -14.21
C PHE A 257 -1.10 3.61 -14.46
N PRO A 258 -2.11 4.46 -14.69
CA PRO A 258 -1.87 5.89 -14.54
C PRO A 258 -1.47 6.11 -13.09
N THR A 259 -0.17 6.25 -12.83
CA THR A 259 0.29 6.96 -11.64
C THR A 259 -0.20 8.38 -11.85
N PRO A 260 -1.00 8.97 -10.95
CA PRO A 260 -1.40 10.38 -11.06
C PRO A 260 -0.23 11.35 -10.86
N ASP A 261 1.00 10.86 -10.99
CA ASP A 261 2.16 11.71 -11.21
C ASP A 261 2.04 12.37 -12.57
N VAL A 262 2.07 13.71 -12.51
CA VAL A 262 2.50 14.63 -13.56
C VAL A 262 3.01 13.90 -14.78
N ASN A 263 2.23 13.98 -15.86
CA ASN A 263 2.70 14.03 -17.24
C ASN A 263 4.18 13.62 -17.37
N LYS A 264 4.45 12.31 -17.49
CA LYS A 264 5.82 11.80 -17.69
C LYS A 264 6.51 12.36 -18.95
N GLU A 265 5.83 13.22 -19.72
CA GLU A 265 6.35 13.88 -20.91
C GLU A 265 5.92 15.36 -21.05
N GLY A 266 5.31 15.99 -20.02
CA GLY A 266 4.76 17.35 -20.11
C GLY A 266 5.09 18.20 -18.88
N LYS A 267 5.76 19.34 -19.10
CA LYS A 267 6.04 20.35 -18.05
C LYS A 267 4.77 20.65 -17.25
N ILE A 268 4.88 20.76 -15.92
CA ILE A 268 3.80 21.23 -15.03
C ILE A 268 3.16 22.47 -15.65
N ALA A 269 1.87 22.41 -15.93
CA ALA A 269 1.17 23.51 -16.57
C ALA A 269 1.11 24.68 -15.60
N ILE A 270 1.49 25.87 -16.08
CA ILE A 270 1.40 27.10 -15.32
C ILE A 270 0.17 27.86 -15.82
N GLY A 271 -0.77 28.10 -14.93
CA GLY A 271 -1.93 28.94 -15.18
C GLY A 271 -1.59 30.43 -15.10
N THR A 272 -2.53 31.22 -14.58
CA THR A 272 -2.33 32.65 -14.42
C THR A 272 -1.26 32.96 -13.37
N SER A 273 -0.51 34.04 -13.60
CA SER A 273 0.44 34.57 -12.63
C SER A 273 -0.20 35.71 -11.84
N ILE A 274 -0.01 35.70 -10.53
CA ILE A 274 -0.48 36.74 -9.61
C ILE A 274 0.66 37.08 -8.64
N LYS A 275 1.02 38.35 -8.54
CA LYS A 275 2.13 38.78 -7.68
C LYS A 275 1.89 38.29 -6.23
N ASN A 276 2.89 37.64 -5.64
CA ASN A 276 2.86 37.07 -4.29
C ASN A 276 1.62 36.21 -3.98
N CYS A 277 1.04 35.53 -4.98
CA CYS A 277 -0.22 34.79 -4.78
C CYS A 277 -1.37 35.63 -4.20
N GLY A 278 -1.32 36.96 -4.41
CA GLY A 278 -2.30 37.91 -3.88
C GLY A 278 -2.04 38.38 -2.44
N LEU A 279 -0.90 38.03 -1.83
CA LEU A 279 -0.47 38.65 -0.57
C LEU A 279 -0.13 40.13 -0.79
N LEU A 280 -0.59 40.98 0.14
CA LEU A 280 -0.27 42.41 0.14
C LEU A 280 1.22 42.66 0.45
N GLU A 281 1.75 41.90 1.41
CA GLU A 281 3.16 41.96 1.82
C GLU A 281 3.96 40.81 1.21
N THR A 282 5.25 41.05 0.96
CA THR A 282 6.18 40.01 0.49
C THR A 282 6.59 39.10 1.64
N CYS A 283 6.65 37.80 1.39
CA CYS A 283 7.18 36.84 2.35
C CYS A 283 8.67 37.08 2.65
N LYS A 284 9.16 36.55 3.78
CA LYS A 284 10.58 36.64 4.14
C LYS A 284 11.45 35.88 3.15
N GLN A 285 12.76 36.13 3.18
CA GLN A 285 13.73 35.54 2.22
C GLN A 285 13.66 34.00 2.16
N ASN A 286 13.47 33.34 3.30
CA ASN A 286 13.40 31.87 3.42
C ASN A 286 11.96 31.32 3.34
N GLU A 287 11.01 32.14 2.89
CA GLU A 287 9.62 31.77 2.70
C GLU A 287 9.21 31.96 1.23
N PHE A 288 8.07 31.40 0.85
CA PHE A 288 7.42 31.66 -0.43
C PHE A 288 5.92 31.81 -0.26
N ALA A 289 5.32 32.59 -1.14
CA ALA A 289 3.90 32.88 -1.10
C ALA A 289 3.10 31.68 -1.63
N VAL A 290 2.08 31.28 -0.87
CA VAL A 290 1.11 30.25 -1.27
C VAL A 290 -0.30 30.78 -1.13
N HIS A 291 -1.15 30.49 -2.12
CA HIS A 291 -2.59 30.66 -1.99
C HIS A 291 -3.28 29.31 -2.21
N ILE A 292 -4.15 28.95 -1.26
CA ILE A 292 -4.93 27.72 -1.22
C ILE A 292 -6.41 28.08 -1.28
N TYR A 293 -7.12 27.42 -2.19
CA TYR A 293 -8.56 27.55 -2.39
C TYR A 293 -9.19 26.15 -2.58
N THR A 294 -10.08 25.71 -1.69
CA THR A 294 -10.70 24.36 -1.76
C THR A 294 -11.91 24.26 -2.68
N GLY A 295 -12.48 25.39 -3.12
CA GLY A 295 -13.73 25.40 -3.88
C GLY A 295 -14.97 25.52 -3.02
N LYS A 296 -15.99 26.22 -3.51
CA LYS A 296 -17.25 26.48 -2.80
C LYS A 296 -18.27 25.34 -2.92
N ASP A 297 -18.34 24.75 -4.11
CA ASP A 297 -19.23 23.65 -4.47
C ASP A 297 -18.67 22.92 -5.71
N LYS A 298 -19.34 21.87 -6.16
CA LYS A 298 -18.90 21.03 -7.30
C LYS A 298 -18.60 21.76 -8.63
N ASN A 299 -18.96 23.03 -8.79
CA ASN A 299 -18.71 23.79 -10.03
C ASN A 299 -17.58 24.83 -9.91
N ASP A 300 -16.90 24.90 -8.76
CA ASP A 300 -15.88 25.89 -8.46
C ASP A 300 -14.58 25.21 -8.02
N GLU A 301 -13.82 24.73 -9.00
CA GLU A 301 -12.63 23.89 -8.81
C GLU A 301 -11.55 24.52 -7.91
N PRO A 302 -10.74 23.68 -7.23
CA PRO A 302 -9.76 24.18 -6.28
C PRO A 302 -8.62 24.90 -6.99
N LYS A 303 -7.93 25.78 -6.26
CA LYS A 303 -6.80 26.56 -6.79
C LYS A 303 -5.62 26.50 -5.84
N ILE A 304 -4.44 26.26 -6.38
CA ILE A 304 -3.18 26.34 -5.65
C ILE A 304 -2.23 27.24 -6.43
N CYS A 305 -1.81 28.33 -5.79
CA CYS A 305 -0.74 29.20 -6.29
C CYS A 305 0.51 28.99 -5.45
N VAL A 306 1.65 28.86 -6.13
CA VAL A 306 2.98 28.74 -5.52
C VAL A 306 3.88 29.81 -6.12
N ASP A 307 4.45 30.65 -5.27
CA ASP A 307 5.40 31.72 -5.61
C ASP A 307 4.94 32.60 -6.79
N GLY A 308 3.66 32.95 -6.75
CA GLY A 308 2.99 33.82 -7.71
C GLY A 308 2.48 33.16 -9.00
N LYS A 309 2.49 31.82 -9.08
CA LYS A 309 1.99 31.06 -10.24
C LYS A 309 0.91 30.09 -9.81
N TYR A 310 -0.28 30.14 -10.43
CA TYR A 310 -1.26 29.07 -10.25
C TYR A 310 -0.78 27.80 -10.94
N VAL A 311 -0.61 26.75 -10.15
CA VAL A 311 -0.18 25.42 -10.60
C VAL A 311 -1.27 24.37 -10.44
N MET A 312 -2.38 24.71 -9.79
CA MET A 312 -3.64 23.98 -9.93
C MET A 312 -4.78 24.98 -10.00
N ALA A 313 -5.70 24.73 -10.93
CA ALA A 313 -6.93 25.48 -11.15
C ALA A 313 -7.79 24.72 -12.18
N LYS A 314 -9.02 25.17 -12.41
CA LYS A 314 -9.85 24.66 -13.52
C LYS A 314 -9.07 24.63 -14.84
N GLY A 315 -8.91 23.43 -15.41
CA GLY A 315 -8.17 23.22 -16.66
C GLY A 315 -6.63 23.26 -16.54
N ILE A 316 -6.08 23.34 -15.32
CA ILE A 316 -4.64 23.35 -15.04
C ILE A 316 -4.30 22.16 -14.15
N ASN A 317 -3.44 21.26 -14.66
CA ASN A 317 -2.96 20.05 -13.98
C ASN A 317 -4.08 19.20 -13.36
N ASP A 318 -5.19 19.05 -14.10
CA ASP A 318 -6.33 18.19 -13.77
C ASP A 318 -6.95 18.44 -12.39
N ALA A 319 -7.01 19.70 -11.95
CA ALA A 319 -7.67 20.03 -10.69
C ALA A 319 -9.15 19.57 -10.71
N GLY A 320 -9.55 18.74 -9.74
CA GLY A 320 -10.82 18.02 -9.77
C GLY A 320 -11.26 17.49 -8.41
N ARG A 321 -12.32 16.66 -8.39
CA ARG A 321 -12.92 16.13 -7.15
C ARG A 321 -11.92 15.23 -6.41
N GLY A 322 -11.94 15.28 -5.08
CA GLY A 322 -11.10 14.45 -4.24
C GLY A 322 -9.93 15.23 -3.67
N ILE A 323 -8.73 14.63 -3.62
CA ILE A 323 -7.51 15.29 -3.13
C ILE A 323 -6.67 15.80 -4.31
N ASN A 324 -6.25 17.05 -4.22
CA ASN A 324 -5.40 17.74 -5.17
C ASN A 324 -4.11 18.14 -4.47
N ILE A 325 -2.95 17.74 -5.00
CA ILE A 325 -1.64 17.83 -4.34
C ILE A 325 -0.59 18.51 -5.22
N VAL A 326 0.11 19.51 -4.69
CA VAL A 326 1.29 20.14 -5.28
C VAL A 326 2.51 19.84 -4.39
N VAL A 327 3.60 19.39 -4.99
CA VAL A 327 4.87 19.13 -4.30
C VAL A 327 5.88 20.19 -4.74
N VAL A 328 6.47 20.86 -3.76
CA VAL A 328 7.44 21.94 -3.94
C VAL A 328 8.77 21.50 -3.36
N SER A 329 9.85 21.68 -4.12
CA SER A 329 11.21 21.46 -3.64
C SER A 329 11.64 22.58 -2.68
N ASN A 330 12.73 22.36 -1.96
CA ASN A 330 13.35 23.42 -1.13
C ASN A 330 13.74 24.66 -1.95
N GLY A 331 13.97 24.52 -3.26
CA GLY A 331 14.28 25.61 -4.18
C GLY A 331 13.07 26.43 -4.63
N LYS A 332 11.87 26.23 -4.05
CA LYS A 332 10.57 26.81 -4.47
C LYS A 332 10.05 26.33 -5.81
N GLU A 333 10.69 25.33 -6.40
CA GLU A 333 10.25 24.78 -7.67
C GLU A 333 9.13 23.78 -7.43
N VAL A 334 8.02 23.93 -8.16
CA VAL A 334 7.01 22.88 -8.19
C VAL A 334 7.58 21.73 -8.98
N ILE A 335 7.75 20.59 -8.31
CA ILE A 335 8.37 19.39 -8.88
C ILE A 335 7.33 18.33 -9.24
N ARG A 336 6.20 18.28 -8.51
CA ARG A 336 5.11 17.34 -8.79
C ARG A 336 3.74 17.95 -8.53
N THR A 337 2.73 17.44 -9.21
CA THR A 337 1.30 17.71 -9.03
C THR A 337 0.54 16.38 -9.16
N GLY A 338 -0.54 16.20 -8.40
CA GLY A 338 -1.37 15.00 -8.50
C GLY A 338 -2.82 15.28 -8.11
N HIS A 339 -3.75 14.69 -8.84
CA HIS A 339 -5.19 14.73 -8.55
C HIS A 339 -5.67 13.29 -8.34
N PHE A 340 -6.43 13.08 -7.26
CA PHE A 340 -6.88 11.77 -6.82
C PHE A 340 -8.37 11.84 -6.47
N ASP A 341 -9.21 11.26 -7.33
CA ASP A 341 -10.66 11.15 -7.10
C ASP A 341 -10.97 10.09 -6.05
N THR A 342 -10.72 10.43 -4.78
CA THR A 342 -10.97 9.56 -3.62
C THR A 342 -12.46 9.39 -3.30
N TRP A 343 -13.36 9.78 -4.21
CA TRP A 343 -14.78 9.40 -4.19
C TRP A 343 -15.08 8.23 -5.13
N GLN A 344 -14.57 8.27 -6.38
CA GLN A 344 -14.79 7.19 -7.35
C GLN A 344 -13.74 6.09 -7.31
N GLU A 345 -12.49 6.44 -6.99
CA GLU A 345 -11.33 5.55 -7.07
C GLU A 345 -10.81 5.18 -5.68
N ASP A 346 -10.18 4.00 -5.60
CA ASP A 346 -9.45 3.61 -4.40
C ASP A 346 -8.20 4.50 -4.19
N SER A 347 -7.72 4.56 -2.95
CA SER A 347 -6.63 5.44 -2.57
C SER A 347 -5.23 4.91 -2.88
N THR A 348 -5.08 3.74 -3.53
CA THR A 348 -3.76 3.15 -3.81
C THR A 348 -2.84 4.09 -4.60
N ASN A 349 -3.39 4.79 -5.59
CA ASN A 349 -2.60 5.72 -6.41
C ASN A 349 -2.09 6.92 -5.59
N LEU A 350 -2.91 7.41 -4.67
CA LEU A 350 -2.53 8.45 -3.72
C LEU A 350 -1.43 7.96 -2.78
N GLU A 351 -1.55 6.75 -2.24
CA GLU A 351 -0.53 6.16 -1.37
C GLU A 351 0.81 6.03 -2.08
N ILE A 352 0.83 5.47 -3.29
CA ILE A 352 2.05 5.33 -4.10
C ILE A 352 2.66 6.71 -4.33
N PHE A 353 1.85 7.74 -4.62
CA PHE A 353 2.34 9.10 -4.80
C PHE A 353 3.04 9.62 -3.55
N LEU A 354 2.40 9.47 -2.38
CA LEU A 354 2.90 9.94 -1.08
C LEU A 354 4.14 9.16 -0.61
N GLU A 355 4.18 7.84 -0.80
CA GLU A 355 5.32 6.98 -0.45
C GLU A 355 6.58 7.37 -1.23
N ASN A 356 6.42 7.69 -2.52
CA ASN A 356 7.52 8.08 -3.43
C ASN A 356 7.90 9.56 -3.35
N LEU A 357 7.47 10.30 -2.33
CA LEU A 357 7.97 11.67 -2.10
C LEU A 357 9.44 11.63 -1.66
N GLU A 358 10.25 12.56 -2.15
CA GLU A 358 11.62 12.75 -1.67
C GLU A 358 11.62 13.36 -0.26
N GLU A 359 12.69 13.11 0.51
CA GLU A 359 12.85 13.75 1.82
C GLU A 359 12.89 15.28 1.70
N ASN A 360 12.43 15.97 2.74
CA ASN A 360 12.42 17.44 2.82
C ASN A 360 11.60 18.18 1.75
N VAL A 361 10.74 17.52 0.98
CA VAL A 361 9.82 18.25 0.08
C VAL A 361 8.62 18.81 0.86
N ILE A 362 8.09 19.93 0.37
CA ILE A 362 6.87 20.54 0.88
C ILE A 362 5.69 20.01 0.06
N LEU A 363 4.64 19.57 0.74
CA LEU A 363 3.43 19.05 0.13
C LEU A 363 2.25 19.97 0.44
N ILE A 364 1.60 20.51 -0.57
CA ILE A 364 0.38 21.32 -0.45
C ILE A 364 -0.78 20.46 -0.95
N ALA A 365 -1.73 20.12 -0.09
CA ALA A 365 -2.91 19.33 -0.42
C ALA A 365 -4.20 20.08 -0.12
N VAL A 366 -5.19 19.95 -1.00
CA VAL A 366 -6.52 20.53 -0.85
C VAL A 366 -7.59 19.53 -1.27
N THR A 367 -8.74 19.54 -0.59
CA THR A 367 -9.91 18.76 -1.01
C THR A 367 -10.83 19.58 -1.92
N PHE A 368 -11.61 18.88 -2.76
CA PHE A 368 -12.70 19.46 -3.55
C PHE A 368 -13.87 18.49 -3.71
N ASP A 369 -15.11 19.02 -3.61
CA ASP A 369 -16.39 18.30 -3.66
C ASP A 369 -16.51 17.19 -2.59
N GLU A 370 -15.85 16.05 -2.78
CA GLU A 370 -15.82 14.93 -1.84
C GLU A 370 -14.50 14.18 -1.92
N ALA A 371 -13.77 14.12 -0.81
CA ALA A 371 -12.47 13.45 -0.74
C ALA A 371 -12.41 12.33 0.31
N SER A 372 -13.42 12.20 1.16
CA SER A 372 -13.33 11.34 2.34
C SER A 372 -13.69 9.89 2.08
N THR A 373 -14.46 9.57 1.05
CA THR A 373 -15.17 8.28 0.96
C THR A 373 -14.24 7.08 0.84
N ASN A 374 -13.26 7.13 -0.06
CA ASN A 374 -12.20 6.12 -0.17
C ASN A 374 -10.97 6.46 0.71
N LEU A 375 -11.11 7.42 1.63
CA LEU A 375 -10.22 7.69 2.77
C LEU A 375 -10.81 7.26 4.12
N ARG A 376 -12.06 6.81 4.18
CA ARG A 376 -12.71 6.34 5.42
C ARG A 376 -12.11 5.03 5.90
N ASN A 377 -11.51 5.01 7.10
CA ASN A 377 -11.38 3.78 7.86
C ASN A 377 -11.55 3.93 9.37
N PHE A 378 -11.84 2.76 9.95
CA PHE A 378 -12.59 2.47 11.17
C PHE A 378 -12.14 3.21 12.44
N THR A 379 -12.83 4.30 12.74
CA THR A 379 -12.85 4.92 14.06
C THR A 379 -13.66 4.06 15.04
N ARG A 380 -13.08 2.97 15.55
CA ARG A 380 -13.59 2.36 16.79
C ARG A 380 -12.56 1.69 17.70
N THR A 381 -11.35 1.39 17.23
CA THR A 381 -10.33 0.71 18.07
C THR A 381 -9.22 1.66 18.56
N VAL A 382 -8.83 2.68 17.78
CA VAL A 382 -7.72 3.59 18.13
C VAL A 382 -8.08 4.57 19.26
N LEU A 383 -9.36 4.94 19.39
CA LEU A 383 -9.80 5.96 20.36
C LEU A 383 -10.08 5.44 21.78
N GLN A 384 -9.90 4.14 22.07
CA GLN A 384 -10.06 3.62 23.42
C GLN A 384 -8.74 3.28 24.14
N GLY A 385 -7.59 3.39 23.46
CA GLY A 385 -6.36 2.76 23.98
C GLY A 385 -5.12 3.64 24.19
N ILE A 386 -4.96 4.81 23.57
CA ILE A 386 -3.60 5.36 23.43
C ILE A 386 -3.48 6.77 23.99
N GLY A 387 -3.22 6.81 25.30
CA GLY A 387 -2.25 7.73 25.85
C GLY A 387 -0.84 7.17 25.66
N SER A 388 0.04 7.99 25.09
CA SER A 388 1.50 7.98 25.24
C SER A 388 2.39 7.19 24.26
N GLN A 389 3.19 7.98 23.52
CA GLN A 389 4.65 7.93 23.34
C GLN A 389 5.36 6.56 23.40
N LYS A 390 5.55 5.96 22.22
CA LYS A 390 6.76 5.25 21.72
C LYS A 390 6.33 4.29 20.61
N ILE A 391 6.57 4.65 19.36
CA ILE A 391 6.55 3.70 18.24
C ILE A 391 7.90 3.01 18.24
N GLY A 392 8.04 2.03 19.13
CA GLY A 392 9.18 1.14 19.23
C GLY A 392 8.66 -0.23 19.63
N SER A 393 8.77 -1.17 18.69
CA SER A 393 8.29 -2.56 18.75
C SER A 393 6.78 -2.76 18.84
N LEU A 394 6.12 -2.83 17.68
CA LEU A 394 4.89 -3.60 17.54
C LEU A 394 4.99 -4.44 16.26
N ALA A 395 5.04 -5.76 16.46
CA ALA A 395 4.79 -6.74 15.41
C ALA A 395 3.36 -6.50 14.90
N PHE A 396 3.26 -5.99 13.68
CA PHE A 396 2.05 -5.40 13.14
C PHE A 396 1.03 -6.49 12.73
N ARG A 397 0.01 -6.69 13.57
CA ARG A 397 -1.25 -7.33 13.22
C ARG A 397 -2.38 -6.41 13.67
N ASP A 398 -2.61 -5.35 12.92
CA ASP A 398 -3.87 -4.61 12.90
C ASP A 398 -4.06 -4.05 11.49
N SER A 399 -5.27 -4.25 10.97
CA SER A 399 -5.75 -4.00 9.61
C SER A 399 -5.40 -2.61 9.06
N TRP A 400 -4.46 -2.57 8.11
CA TRP A 400 -4.15 -1.38 7.32
C TRP A 400 -4.94 -1.41 6.04
N THR A 401 -6.15 -0.91 6.15
CA THR A 401 -6.99 -0.64 4.99
C THR A 401 -6.37 0.51 4.20
N LEU A 402 -6.38 0.47 2.85
CA LEU A 402 -5.74 1.46 1.95
C LEU A 402 -5.99 2.91 2.41
N SER A 403 -7.25 3.19 2.71
CA SER A 403 -7.67 4.49 3.23
C SER A 403 -7.01 4.91 4.56
N GLN A 404 -6.79 3.98 5.50
CA GLN A 404 -6.13 4.28 6.77
C GLN A 404 -4.64 4.51 6.55
N HIS A 405 -4.03 3.73 5.65
CA HIS A 405 -2.65 3.93 5.23
C HIS A 405 -2.47 5.33 4.63
N SER A 406 -3.34 5.75 3.71
CA SER A 406 -3.37 7.11 3.17
C SER A 406 -3.42 8.18 4.26
N LYS A 407 -4.33 8.04 5.23
CA LYS A 407 -4.45 8.99 6.35
C LYS A 407 -3.19 9.01 7.22
N ASN A 408 -2.54 7.87 7.39
CA ASN A 408 -1.30 7.76 8.17
C ASN A 408 -0.10 8.34 7.41
N LEU A 409 -0.04 8.20 6.08
CA LEU A 409 0.94 8.91 5.26
C LEU A 409 0.80 10.43 5.39
N PHE A 410 -0.42 10.97 5.41
CA PHE A 410 -0.63 12.40 5.70
C PHE A 410 -0.28 12.78 7.13
N PHE A 411 -0.54 11.91 8.11
CA PHE A 411 -0.12 12.11 9.49
C PHE A 411 1.41 12.21 9.60
N ASP A 412 2.14 11.33 8.92
CA ASP A 412 3.61 11.33 8.86
C ASP A 412 4.16 12.58 8.13
N LEU A 413 3.37 13.21 7.26
CA LEU A 413 3.67 14.50 6.64
C LEU A 413 3.34 15.71 7.55
N GLY A 414 2.81 15.46 8.75
CA GLY A 414 2.50 16.47 9.77
C GLY A 414 1.02 16.86 9.88
N SER A 415 0.07 16.12 9.28
CA SER A 415 -1.36 16.43 9.46
C SER A 415 -1.85 15.98 10.84
N ALA A 416 -2.43 16.92 11.58
CA ALA A 416 -3.13 16.66 12.84
C ALA A 416 -4.60 16.26 12.63
N THR A 417 -5.22 16.68 11.53
CA THR A 417 -6.68 16.61 11.36
C THR A 417 -7.17 15.65 10.29
N ILE A 418 -6.30 15.06 9.46
CA ILE A 418 -6.69 14.15 8.37
C ILE A 418 -7.55 12.97 8.86
N GLN A 419 -7.28 12.48 10.08
CA GLN A 419 -8.04 11.39 10.68
C GLN A 419 -9.52 11.76 10.91
N ASN A 420 -9.78 13.04 11.14
CA ASN A 420 -11.09 13.60 11.47
C ASN A 420 -11.91 14.02 10.23
N MET A 421 -11.37 13.85 9.02
CA MET A 421 -12.04 14.22 7.78
C MET A 421 -13.31 13.39 7.54
N LYS A 422 -14.42 14.09 7.26
CA LYS A 422 -15.75 13.55 7.00
C LYS A 422 -16.21 13.88 5.59
N TYR A 423 -17.38 13.34 5.26
CA TYR A 423 -18.04 13.54 3.98
C TYR A 423 -18.16 15.02 3.62
N ARG A 424 -17.59 15.41 2.47
CA ARG A 424 -17.60 16.79 1.92
C ARG A 424 -16.96 17.87 2.81
N ASP A 425 -16.08 17.48 3.72
CA ASP A 425 -15.26 18.44 4.43
C ASP A 425 -14.31 19.15 3.47
N SER A 426 -14.16 20.47 3.65
CA SER A 426 -13.08 21.23 3.01
C SER A 426 -11.84 21.11 3.90
N TRP A 427 -10.73 20.71 3.32
CA TRP A 427 -9.47 20.53 4.02
C TRP A 427 -8.34 21.10 3.17
N ALA A 428 -7.46 21.85 3.83
CA ALA A 428 -6.28 22.47 3.26
C ALA A 428 -5.10 22.16 4.16
N PHE A 429 -3.99 21.74 3.57
CA PHE A 429 -2.83 21.29 4.30
C PHE A 429 -1.54 21.65 3.56
N VAL A 430 -0.56 22.16 4.29
CA VAL A 430 0.82 22.26 3.84
C VAL A 430 1.69 21.45 4.79
N GLY A 431 2.08 20.25 4.37
CA GLY A 431 2.94 19.35 5.12
C GLY A 431 4.36 19.33 4.61
N ARG A 432 5.20 18.55 5.29
CA ARG A 432 6.57 18.29 4.86
C ARG A 432 6.99 16.88 5.21
N LYS A 433 7.69 16.21 4.29
CA LYS A 433 8.28 14.91 4.58
C LYS A 433 9.46 15.07 5.55
N GLY A 434 9.40 14.32 6.66
CA GLY A 434 10.39 14.39 7.73
C GLY A 434 10.14 15.49 8.78
N ILE A 435 8.95 16.09 8.82
CA ILE A 435 8.60 17.07 9.87
C ILE A 435 8.52 16.40 11.25
N GLU A 436 9.05 17.08 12.27
CA GLU A 436 8.81 16.70 13.67
C GLU A 436 7.53 17.38 14.18
N GLY A 437 6.50 16.59 14.43
CA GLY A 437 5.22 17.08 14.94
C GLY A 437 4.23 17.50 13.84
N PHE A 438 3.31 18.39 14.20
CA PHE A 438 2.22 18.80 13.30
C PHE A 438 2.55 20.09 12.56
N SER A 439 2.12 20.17 11.31
CA SER A 439 2.22 21.39 10.52
C SER A 439 1.31 22.48 11.10
N PRO A 440 1.79 23.74 11.20
CA PRO A 440 0.93 24.87 11.57
C PRO A 440 0.02 25.33 10.41
N TYR A 441 0.19 24.76 9.21
CA TYR A 441 -0.52 25.15 7.99
C TYR A 441 -1.57 24.11 7.63
N GLU A 442 -2.56 23.94 8.50
CA GLU A 442 -3.66 22.99 8.29
C GLU A 442 -4.98 23.62 8.72
N GLU A 443 -6.02 23.45 7.91
CA GLU A 443 -7.37 23.89 8.22
C GLU A 443 -8.40 22.88 7.72
N ILE A 444 -9.44 22.66 8.52
CA ILE A 444 -10.58 21.81 8.17
C ILE A 444 -11.88 22.55 8.45
N SER A 445 -12.77 22.55 7.48
CA SER A 445 -14.16 23.00 7.62
C SER A 445 -15.08 21.81 7.44
N HIS A 446 -15.95 21.57 8.42
CA HIS A 446 -16.87 20.45 8.38
C HIS A 446 -18.16 20.80 7.64
N ALA A 447 -18.67 19.88 6.82
CA ALA A 447 -19.99 20.02 6.24
C ALA A 447 -21.07 19.97 7.33
N GLY A 448 -22.04 20.89 7.29
CA GLY A 448 -23.11 20.97 8.30
C GLY A 448 -24.14 19.83 8.20
N SER A 449 -24.20 19.14 7.05
CA SER A 449 -25.09 18.02 6.77
C SER A 449 -24.59 17.22 5.56
N ALA A 450 -25.11 16.01 5.36
CA ALA A 450 -24.77 15.18 4.19
C ALA A 450 -25.20 15.76 2.84
N THR A 451 -26.05 16.80 2.82
CA THR A 451 -26.49 17.46 1.58
C THR A 451 -25.80 18.80 1.34
N SER A 452 -25.08 19.34 2.33
CA SER A 452 -24.37 20.62 2.23
C SER A 452 -22.91 20.42 1.86
N TYR A 453 -22.31 21.50 1.35
CA TYR A 453 -20.88 21.65 1.21
C TYR A 453 -20.33 22.36 2.46
N ALA A 454 -19.13 21.99 2.90
CA ALA A 454 -18.42 22.74 3.92
C ALA A 454 -18.12 24.18 3.45
N SER A 455 -17.75 25.05 4.39
CA SER A 455 -17.28 26.38 4.00
C SER A 455 -15.94 26.26 3.29
N LEU A 456 -15.78 26.97 2.17
CA LEU A 456 -14.51 26.98 1.43
C LEU A 456 -13.38 27.53 2.31
N ILE A 457 -12.19 27.01 2.11
CA ILE A 457 -10.96 27.55 2.68
C ILE A 457 -10.28 28.36 1.57
N ASP A 458 -10.15 29.68 1.79
CA ASP A 458 -9.37 30.62 0.96
C ASP A 458 -8.31 31.26 1.85
N LYS A 459 -7.07 30.80 1.71
CA LYS A 459 -5.95 31.22 2.56
C LYS A 459 -4.76 31.62 1.72
N ARG A 460 -4.13 32.72 2.12
CA ARG A 460 -2.85 33.19 1.59
C ARG A 460 -1.86 33.20 2.73
N LEU A 461 -0.72 32.56 2.53
CA LEU A 461 0.24 32.31 3.59
C LEU A 461 1.68 32.27 3.06
N CYS A 462 2.64 32.56 3.94
CA CYS A 462 4.06 32.41 3.66
C CYS A 462 4.53 31.08 4.23
N VAL A 463 5.01 30.19 3.36
CA VAL A 463 5.52 28.85 3.72
C VAL A 463 7.04 28.89 3.83
N PRO A 464 7.63 28.46 4.96
CA PRO A 464 9.07 28.30 5.11
C PRO A 464 9.63 27.22 4.19
N GLN A 465 10.83 27.46 3.64
CA GLN A 465 11.57 26.47 2.85
C GLN A 465 12.26 25.40 3.70
N THR A 466 12.48 25.68 5.00
CA THR A 466 13.34 24.89 5.90
C THR A 466 12.70 24.62 7.24
#